data_AF-A0A8X6UVU8-F1
#
_entry.id   AF-A0A8X6UVU8-F1
#
_cell.length_a   1.000
_cell.length_b   1.000
_cell.length_c   1.000
_cell.angle_alpha   90.00
_cell.angle_beta   90.00
_cell.angle_gamma   90.00
#
_symmetry.space_group_name_H-M   'P 1'
#
loop_
_entity.id
_entity.type
_entity.pdbx_description
1 polymer ?
#
loop_
_entity_poly.entity_id
_entity_poly.type
_entity_poly.pdbx_seq_one_letter_code
_entity_poly.pdbx_strand_id
1 'polypeptide(L)'
;MELTSLNRLREALKANVTRLEQFETPSCLELRLQLNDVSALKNKIENLRKDHYSLPSDVDLTEADQELELLEDRLYKTEVRLYFLLSKLDNTNVSILEVIRKENNVLSGNESRQTSIKLPETPLPQFSGLYEERSPFKDQFDNLTKN
;
A
#
# COMPACT_ATOMS: atom_id res chain seq x y z
N MET A 1 -45.08 17.04 23.23
CA MET A 1 -43.97 17.56 22.38
C MET A 1 -44.56 18.65 21.52
N GLU A 2 -44.15 19.91 21.68
CA GLU A 2 -44.78 21.05 20.99
C GLU A 2 -44.37 21.13 19.51
N LEU A 3 -45.28 21.60 18.65
CA LEU A 3 -45.06 21.77 17.20
C LEU A 3 -43.79 22.60 16.88
N THR A 4 -43.44 23.52 17.76
CA THR A 4 -42.23 24.35 17.73
C THR A 4 -40.94 23.52 17.83
N SER A 5 -40.91 22.54 18.73
CA SER A 5 -39.78 21.62 18.89
C SER A 5 -39.61 20.72 17.67
N LEU A 6 -40.72 20.28 17.07
CA LEU A 6 -40.72 19.45 15.87
C LEU A 6 -40.21 20.21 14.63
N ASN A 7 -40.61 21.48 14.47
CA ASN A 7 -40.11 22.31 13.37
C ASN A 7 -38.62 22.65 13.50
N ARG A 8 -38.12 22.90 14.72
CA ARG A 8 -36.67 23.09 14.95
C ARG A 8 -35.86 21.86 14.59
N LEU A 9 -36.36 20.67 14.97
CA LEU A 9 -35.72 19.42 14.59
C LEU A 9 -35.72 19.22 13.07
N ARG A 10 -36.82 19.56 12.38
CA ARG A 10 -36.91 19.51 10.92
C ARG A 10 -35.87 20.40 10.24
N GLU A 11 -35.69 21.64 10.69
CA GLU A 11 -34.70 22.57 10.13
C GLU A 11 -33.26 22.12 10.44
N ALA A 12 -33.01 21.58 11.64
CA ALA A 12 -31.70 20.99 11.98
C ALA A 12 -31.37 19.80 11.09
N LEU A 13 -32.36 18.94 10.79
CA LEU A 13 -32.19 17.82 9.86
C LEU A 13 -31.90 18.30 8.44
N LYS A 14 -32.64 19.30 7.93
CA LYS A 14 -32.36 19.91 6.62
C LYS A 14 -30.95 20.47 6.52
N ALA A 15 -30.52 21.22 7.54
CA ALA A 15 -29.19 21.80 7.58
C ALA A 15 -28.09 20.72 7.60
N ASN A 16 -28.31 19.61 8.30
CA ASN A 16 -27.39 18.48 8.30
C ASN A 16 -27.35 17.79 6.94
N VAL A 17 -28.50 17.58 6.27
CA VAL A 17 -28.58 17.02 4.91
C VAL A 17 -27.80 17.90 3.93
N THR A 18 -28.02 19.22 3.94
CA THR A 18 -27.32 20.17 3.05
C THR A 18 -25.81 20.15 3.29
N ARG A 19 -25.38 20.02 4.55
CA ARG A 19 -23.97 20.00 4.92
C ARG A 19 -23.27 18.71 4.47
N LEU A 20 -24.02 17.60 4.41
CA LEU A 20 -23.55 16.32 3.87
C LEU A 20 -23.49 16.35 2.33
N GLU A 21 -24.44 17.02 1.66
CA GLU A 21 -24.44 17.22 0.21
C GLU A 21 -23.25 18.06 -0.28
N GLN A 22 -22.71 18.93 0.57
CA GLN A 22 -21.59 19.84 0.26
C GLN A 22 -20.21 19.31 0.65
N PHE A 23 -20.11 18.08 1.17
CA PHE A 23 -18.82 17.54 1.61
C PHE A 23 -18.03 17.02 0.40
N GLU A 24 -17.13 17.84 -0.14
CA GLU A 24 -16.17 17.39 -1.17
C GLU A 24 -15.10 16.50 -0.53
N THR A 25 -15.28 15.18 -0.64
CA THR A 25 -14.17 14.24 -0.48
C THR A 25 -13.14 14.49 -1.58
N PRO A 26 -11.82 14.58 -1.26
CA PRO A 26 -10.78 14.72 -2.28
C PRO A 26 -10.93 13.60 -3.31
N SER A 27 -10.82 13.95 -4.60
CA SER A 27 -11.10 12.98 -5.66
C SER A 27 -10.01 11.91 -5.71
N CYS A 28 -10.37 10.70 -6.14
CA CYS A 28 -9.40 9.61 -6.35
C CYS A 28 -8.28 10.05 -7.29
N LEU A 29 -8.60 10.91 -8.28
CA LEU A 29 -7.64 11.46 -9.22
C LEU A 29 -6.61 12.37 -8.55
N GLU A 30 -7.06 13.30 -7.70
CA GLU A 30 -6.16 14.21 -6.97
C GLU A 30 -5.21 13.45 -6.05
N LEU A 31 -5.71 12.45 -5.34
CA LEU A 31 -4.88 11.60 -4.46
C LEU A 31 -3.85 10.80 -5.26
N ARG A 32 -4.20 10.30 -6.45
CA ARG A 32 -3.27 9.59 -7.35
C ARG A 32 -2.21 10.53 -7.93
N LEU A 33 -2.58 11.76 -8.30
CA LEU A 33 -1.61 12.77 -8.76
C LEU A 33 -0.61 13.11 -7.64
N GLN A 34 -1.08 13.28 -6.41
CA GLN A 34 -0.21 13.52 -5.26
C GLN A 34 0.75 12.35 -4.97
N LEU A 35 0.32 11.09 -5.20
CA LEU A 35 1.22 9.94 -5.11
C LEU A 35 2.32 9.96 -6.18
N ASN A 36 2.00 10.39 -7.40
CA ASN A 36 3.00 10.58 -8.46
C ASN A 36 4.03 11.66 -8.06
N ASP A 37 3.58 12.76 -7.46
CA ASP A 37 4.46 13.82 -6.96
C ASP A 37 5.39 13.30 -5.85
N VAL A 38 4.87 12.48 -4.93
CA VAL A 38 5.68 11.81 -3.90
C VAL A 38 6.75 10.92 -4.53
N SER A 39 6.41 10.13 -5.55
CA SER A 39 7.37 9.29 -6.28
C SER A 39 8.45 10.13 -6.96
N ALA A 40 8.06 11.24 -7.61
CA ALA A 40 8.98 12.17 -8.24
C ALA A 40 9.94 12.82 -7.22
N LEU A 41 9.46 13.16 -6.03
CA LEU A 41 10.29 13.72 -4.95
C LEU A 41 11.29 12.69 -4.39
N LYS A 42 10.88 11.43 -4.20
CA LYS A 42 11.79 10.34 -3.80
C LYS A 42 12.93 10.17 -4.81
N ASN A 43 12.62 10.18 -6.11
CA ASN A 43 13.64 10.10 -7.16
C ASN A 43 14.61 11.29 -7.12
N LYS A 44 14.12 12.50 -6.80
CA LYS A 44 14.98 13.69 -6.65
C LYS A 44 15.92 13.57 -5.45
N ILE A 45 15.45 13.05 -4.32
CA ILE A 45 16.28 12.79 -3.13
C ILE A 45 17.38 11.77 -3.48
N GLU A 46 17.02 10.68 -4.14
CA GLU A 46 17.98 9.65 -4.54
C GLU A 46 19.04 10.17 -5.52
N ASN A 47 18.66 11.03 -6.46
CA ASN A 47 19.63 11.68 -7.34
C ASN A 47 20.54 12.63 -6.58
N LEU A 48 19.99 13.42 -5.65
CA LEU A 48 20.77 14.34 -4.82
C LEU A 48 21.77 13.58 -3.94
N ARG A 49 21.40 12.41 -3.39
CA ARG A 49 22.33 11.51 -2.67
C ARG A 49 23.48 11.05 -3.56
N LYS A 50 23.21 10.65 -4.80
CA LYS A 50 24.26 10.24 -5.74
C LYS A 50 25.23 11.37 -6.03
N ASP A 51 24.71 12.59 -6.18
CA ASP A 51 25.53 13.79 -6.39
C ASP A 51 26.40 14.07 -5.16
N HIS A 52 25.84 13.96 -3.95
CA HIS A 52 26.57 14.10 -2.68
C HIS A 52 27.68 13.04 -2.53
N TYR A 53 27.41 11.77 -2.82
CA TYR A 53 28.41 10.70 -2.74
C TYR A 53 29.48 10.76 -3.85
N SER A 54 29.30 11.63 -4.84
CA SER A 54 30.31 11.91 -5.86
C SER A 54 31.32 12.98 -5.41
N LEU A 55 31.08 13.65 -4.29
CA LEU A 55 31.97 14.66 -3.74
C LEU A 55 33.22 14.03 -3.07
N PRO A 56 34.33 14.77 -2.97
CA PRO A 56 35.50 14.38 -2.20
C PRO A 56 35.19 14.04 -0.74
N SER A 57 35.87 13.04 -0.16
CA SER A 57 35.61 12.54 1.20
C SER A 57 35.97 13.50 2.34
N ASP A 58 36.60 14.64 2.05
CA ASP A 58 36.90 15.70 3.01
C ASP A 58 35.74 16.68 3.22
N VAL A 59 34.67 16.57 2.43
CA VAL A 59 33.44 17.36 2.62
C VAL A 59 32.59 16.71 3.72
N ASP A 60 32.30 17.47 4.79
CA ASP A 60 31.34 17.05 5.80
C ASP A 60 29.91 17.18 5.27
N LEU A 61 29.23 16.04 5.14
CA LEU A 61 27.85 15.94 4.64
C LEU A 61 26.87 15.53 5.74
N THR A 62 27.31 15.44 7.00
CA THR A 62 26.52 14.87 8.10
C THR A 62 25.17 15.57 8.30
N GLU A 63 25.18 16.91 8.28
CA GLU A 63 23.94 17.71 8.42
C GLU A 63 23.01 17.51 7.23
N ALA A 64 23.55 17.52 6.00
CA ALA A 64 22.76 17.33 4.79
C ALA A 64 22.13 15.93 4.71
N ASP A 65 22.86 14.89 5.12
CA ASP A 65 22.34 13.51 5.17
C ASP A 65 21.21 13.37 6.19
N GLN A 66 21.33 14.00 7.36
CA GLN A 66 20.26 14.04 8.36
C GLN A 66 19.02 14.77 7.83
N GLU A 67 19.19 15.89 7.13
CA GLU A 67 18.06 16.59 6.51
C GLU A 67 17.36 15.74 5.44
N LEU A 68 18.13 15.02 4.62
CA LEU A 68 17.58 14.11 3.60
C LEU A 68 16.81 12.95 4.25
N GLU A 69 17.33 12.36 5.32
CA GLU A 69 16.64 11.31 6.07
C GLU A 69 15.30 11.82 6.65
N LEU A 70 15.29 13.03 7.24
CA LEU A 70 14.05 13.65 7.73
C LEU A 70 13.04 13.94 6.62
N LEU A 71 13.49 14.32 5.43
CA LEU A 71 12.63 14.53 4.26
C LEU A 71 12.02 13.22 3.76
N GLU A 72 12.80 12.14 3.72
CA GLU A 72 12.31 10.80 3.34
C GLU A 72 11.26 10.28 4.32
N ASP A 73 11.51 10.45 5.62
CA ASP A 73 10.58 10.10 6.68
C ASP A 73 9.22 10.81 6.54
N ARG A 74 9.28 12.10 6.20
CA ARG A 74 8.08 12.91 5.93
C ARG A 74 7.36 12.46 4.67
N LEU A 75 8.09 12.12 3.60
CA LEU A 75 7.52 11.59 2.37
C LEU A 75 6.86 10.23 2.61
N TYR A 76 7.48 9.34 3.37
CA TYR A 76 6.90 8.04 3.73
C TYR A 76 5.59 8.19 4.51
N LYS A 77 5.58 9.05 5.55
CA LYS A 77 4.35 9.36 6.31
C LYS A 77 3.25 9.93 5.42
N THR A 78 3.63 10.77 4.45
CA THR A 78 2.68 11.36 3.49
C THR A 78 2.12 10.31 2.55
N GLU A 79 2.98 9.45 1.99
CA GLU A 79 2.60 8.34 1.11
C GLU A 79 1.60 7.39 1.78
N VAL A 80 1.91 6.96 3.01
CA VAL A 80 1.02 6.10 3.80
C VAL A 80 -0.34 6.77 4.02
N ARG A 81 -0.35 8.07 4.33
CA ARG A 81 -1.60 8.83 4.50
C ARG A 81 -2.40 8.89 3.20
N LEU A 82 -1.75 9.09 2.05
CA LEU A 82 -2.41 9.12 0.74
C LEU A 82 -3.00 7.75 0.38
N TYR A 83 -2.26 6.66 0.58
CA TYR A 83 -2.79 5.30 0.39
C TYR A 83 -3.95 4.98 1.35
N PHE A 84 -3.87 5.46 2.59
CA PHE A 84 -4.97 5.31 3.53
C PHE A 84 -6.22 6.07 3.08
N LEU A 85 -6.08 7.29 2.56
CA LEU A 85 -7.20 8.06 2.02
C LEU A 85 -7.79 7.40 0.76
N LEU A 86 -6.93 6.89 -0.14
CA LEU A 86 -7.37 6.13 -1.31
C LEU A 86 -8.11 4.86 -0.92
N SER A 87 -7.60 4.08 0.04
CA SER A 87 -8.31 2.88 0.50
C SER A 87 -9.65 3.19 1.15
N LYS A 88 -9.79 4.34 1.83
CA LYS A 88 -11.10 4.80 2.34
C LYS A 88 -12.07 5.17 1.20
N LEU A 89 -11.56 5.74 0.12
CA LEU A 89 -12.35 6.10 -1.05
C LEU A 89 -12.71 4.87 -1.91
N ASP A 90 -11.82 3.88 -2.00
CA ASP A 90 -12.08 2.64 -2.72
C ASP A 90 -12.95 1.66 -1.91
N ASN A 91 -13.07 1.83 -0.58
CA ASN A 91 -14.08 1.10 0.21
C ASN A 91 -15.51 1.63 0.01
N THR A 92 -15.71 2.76 -0.69
CA THR A 92 -17.04 3.16 -1.19
C THR A 92 -17.30 2.68 -2.63
N ASN A 93 -16.28 2.18 -3.34
CA ASN A 93 -16.39 1.52 -4.64
C ASN A 93 -15.32 0.41 -4.77
N VAL A 94 -15.68 -0.81 -4.35
CA VAL A 94 -15.05 -2.11 -4.61
C VAL A 94 -13.71 -2.10 -5.41
N SER A 95 -12.67 -2.69 -4.78
CA SER A 95 -11.51 -3.37 -5.40
C SER A 95 -10.19 -2.62 -5.67
N ILE A 96 -9.42 -2.31 -4.62
CA ILE A 96 -7.94 -2.22 -4.75
C ILE A 96 -7.30 -3.62 -4.88
N LEU A 97 -7.88 -4.64 -4.23
CA LEU A 97 -7.35 -6.01 -4.29
C LEU A 97 -7.38 -6.62 -5.70
N GLU A 98 -8.24 -6.14 -6.61
CA GLU A 98 -8.26 -6.61 -8.01
C GLU A 98 -7.28 -5.84 -8.90
N VAL A 99 -6.97 -4.57 -8.61
CA VAL A 99 -5.99 -3.79 -9.37
C VAL A 99 -4.56 -4.26 -9.07
N ILE A 100 -4.22 -4.47 -7.79
CA ILE A 100 -2.90 -5.00 -7.39
C ILE A 100 -2.67 -6.42 -7.94
N ARG A 101 -3.74 -7.22 -8.06
CA ARG A 101 -3.68 -8.56 -8.66
C ARG A 101 -3.57 -8.53 -10.20
N LYS A 102 -4.04 -7.45 -10.86
CA LYS A 102 -3.93 -7.28 -12.33
C LYS A 102 -2.57 -6.76 -12.75
N GLU A 103 -1.96 -5.83 -12.01
CA GLU A 103 -0.65 -5.27 -12.37
C GLU A 103 0.49 -6.29 -12.23
N ASN A 104 0.34 -7.31 -11.38
CA ASN A 104 1.29 -8.42 -11.26
C ASN A 104 1.03 -9.59 -12.23
N ASN A 105 0.00 -9.54 -13.08
CA ASN A 105 -0.42 -10.63 -13.98
C ASN A 105 -0.39 -10.25 -15.47
N VAL A 106 0.46 -9.31 -15.88
CA VAL A 106 0.64 -8.94 -17.31
C VAL A 106 1.30 -10.06 -18.14
N LEU A 107 1.42 -11.28 -17.62
CA LEU A 107 1.76 -12.48 -18.38
C LEU A 107 0.78 -13.62 -18.09
N SER A 108 -0.45 -13.52 -18.59
CA SER A 108 -1.12 -14.71 -19.11
C SER A 108 -2.30 -14.30 -19.98
N GLY A 109 -2.06 -14.28 -21.29
CA GLY A 109 -3.15 -14.26 -22.25
C GLY A 109 -3.98 -15.55 -22.16
N ASN A 110 -5.18 -15.43 -22.72
CA ASN A 110 -5.98 -16.50 -23.30
C ASN A 110 -6.97 -17.19 -22.34
N GLU A 111 -8.25 -16.89 -22.60
CA GLU A 111 -9.29 -17.88 -22.86
C GLU A 111 -9.62 -18.92 -21.76
N SER A 112 -10.91 -18.91 -21.40
CA SER A 112 -11.63 -19.95 -20.68
C SER A 112 -11.18 -21.39 -20.96
N ARG A 113 -10.69 -22.07 -19.92
CA ARG A 113 -10.91 -23.49 -19.63
C ARG A 113 -10.51 -23.78 -18.18
N GLN A 114 -11.51 -24.02 -17.34
CA GLN A 114 -11.34 -24.57 -16.01
C GLN A 114 -10.79 -26.00 -16.13
N THR A 115 -9.47 -26.14 -16.16
CA THR A 115 -8.78 -27.40 -15.86
C THR A 115 -8.21 -27.26 -14.46
N SER A 116 -8.91 -27.78 -13.44
CA SER A 116 -8.30 -27.94 -12.12
C SER A 116 -7.24 -29.03 -12.21
N ILE A 117 -6.02 -28.64 -12.58
CA ILE A 117 -4.84 -29.46 -12.38
C ILE A 117 -4.64 -29.50 -10.88
N LYS A 118 -5.09 -30.57 -10.22
CA LYS A 118 -4.75 -30.80 -8.82
C LYS A 118 -3.28 -31.20 -8.78
N LEU A 119 -2.48 -30.48 -8.02
CA LEU A 119 -1.12 -30.89 -7.71
C LEU A 119 -1.16 -32.26 -7.01
N PRO A 120 -0.21 -33.16 -7.30
CA PRO A 120 -0.07 -34.39 -6.52
C PRO A 120 0.10 -34.02 -5.05
N GLU A 121 -0.58 -34.72 -4.14
CA GLU A 121 -0.41 -34.51 -2.71
C GLU A 121 0.99 -34.96 -2.30
N THR A 122 1.92 -34.02 -2.22
CA THR A 122 3.23 -34.24 -1.61
C THR A 122 3.12 -33.96 -0.11
N PRO A 123 3.47 -34.91 0.77
CA PRO A 123 3.43 -34.66 2.21
C PRO A 123 4.37 -33.51 2.55
N LEU A 124 3.84 -32.49 3.23
CA LEU A 124 4.64 -31.36 3.68
C LEU A 124 5.56 -31.79 4.83
N PRO A 125 6.81 -31.29 4.90
CA PRO A 125 7.68 -31.60 6.01
C PRO A 125 7.10 -31.02 7.29
N GLN A 126 7.02 -31.84 8.34
CA GLN A 126 6.56 -31.39 9.66
C GLN A 126 7.77 -30.97 10.49
N PHE A 127 7.66 -29.83 11.18
CA PHE A 127 8.71 -29.32 12.08
C PHE A 127 8.08 -28.88 13.40
N SER A 128 8.45 -29.55 14.49
CA SER A 128 7.91 -29.22 15.81
C SER A 128 8.70 -28.11 16.52
N GLY A 129 9.82 -27.67 15.93
CA GLY A 129 10.70 -26.65 16.51
C GLY A 129 11.91 -27.21 17.27
N LEU A 130 11.98 -28.54 17.45
CA LEU A 130 13.11 -29.20 18.10
C LEU A 130 14.37 -29.14 17.22
N TYR A 131 15.52 -28.92 17.85
CA TYR A 131 16.78 -28.72 17.12
C TYR A 131 17.22 -29.99 16.39
N GLU A 132 16.97 -31.15 16.99
CA GLU A 132 17.28 -32.48 16.49
C GLU A 132 16.53 -32.79 15.18
N GLU A 133 15.38 -32.14 14.96
CA GLU A 133 14.55 -32.31 13.77
C GLU A 133 14.99 -31.42 12.60
N ARG A 134 15.94 -30.49 12.81
CA ARG A 134 16.37 -29.55 11.77
C ARG A 134 16.98 -30.22 10.55
N SER A 135 17.84 -31.22 10.74
CA SER A 135 18.48 -31.92 9.61
C SER A 135 17.46 -32.75 8.82
N PRO A 136 16.63 -33.62 9.45
CA PRO A 136 15.59 -34.36 8.75
C PRO A 136 14.56 -33.47 8.05
N PHE A 137 14.17 -32.35 8.67
CA PHE A 137 13.26 -31.38 8.07
C PHE A 137 13.88 -30.73 6.82
N LYS A 138 15.15 -30.29 6.92
CA LYS A 138 15.86 -29.69 5.80
C LYS A 138 15.97 -30.66 4.62
N ASP A 139 16.29 -31.93 4.88
CA ASP A 139 16.40 -32.95 3.83
C ASP A 139 15.04 -33.21 3.15
N GLN A 140 13.94 -33.25 3.92
CA GLN A 140 12.59 -33.38 3.38
C GLN A 140 12.21 -32.17 2.51
N PHE A 141 12.51 -30.96 2.97
CA PHE A 141 12.25 -29.72 2.23
C PHE A 141 13.07 -29.65 0.93
N ASP A 142 14.37 -29.97 1.00
CA ASP A 142 15.26 -29.96 -0.17
C ASP A 142 14.82 -30.98 -1.22
N ASN A 143 14.27 -32.14 -0.80
CA ASN A 143 13.74 -33.13 -1.74
C ASN A 143 12.44 -32.70 -2.43
N LEU A 144 11.63 -31.83 -1.80
CA LEU A 144 10.43 -31.26 -2.43
C LEU A 144 10.76 -30.22 -3.51
N THR A 145 11.91 -29.56 -3.40
CA THR A 145 12.33 -28.50 -4.33
C THR A 145 13.19 -29.00 -5.50
N LYS A 146 13.57 -30.29 -5.51
CA LYS A 146 14.50 -30.89 -6.49
C LYS A 146 13.86 -31.50 -7.74
N ASN A 147 12.61 -31.15 -8.07
CA ASN A 147 11.94 -31.59 -9.32
C ASN A 147 11.66 -30.43 -10.26
#